data_AF-A0A7I7UJY6-F1
#
_entry.id   AF-A0A7I7UJY6-F1
#
_cell.length_a   1.000
_cell.length_b   1.000
_cell.length_c   1.000
_cell.angle_alpha   90.00
_cell.angle_beta   90.00
_cell.angle_gamma   90.00
#
_symmetry.space_group_name_H-M   'P 1'
#
loop_
_entity.id
_entity.type
_entity.pdbx_description
1 polymer ?
#
loop_
_entity_poly.entity_id
_entity_poly.type
_entity_poly.pdbx_seq_one_letter_code
_entity_poly.pdbx_strand_id
1 'polypeptide(L)'
;MTIGRVAQLWRYPVKSLGGGPVEHFDIGARGVLGDRLWAVRDVARDVTASARRIPTLLTATARYVDPVPADAGPGNVPDVEITFPDGTVLTSGDGDVHAKLSELAGREVRLTALPPVDDTSLHRLSRAERANMSVASVRTDLGVSDDEKLPDLSMMRLTDPVTQARYSTAG
;
A
#
# COMPACT_ATOMS: atom_id res chain seq x y z
N MET A 1 5.75 -35.39 -1.08
CA MET A 1 4.55 -35.19 -1.93
C MET A 1 4.57 -33.75 -2.43
N THR A 2 4.60 -33.55 -3.74
CA THR A 2 4.65 -32.22 -4.36
C THR A 2 3.22 -31.82 -4.78
N ILE A 3 2.75 -30.68 -4.29
CA ILE A 3 1.36 -30.22 -4.51
C ILE A 3 1.23 -29.19 -5.64
N GLY A 4 2.34 -28.79 -6.26
CA GLY A 4 2.35 -27.84 -7.36
C GLY A 4 3.74 -27.29 -7.67
N ARG A 5 3.78 -26.36 -8.63
CA ARG A 5 4.96 -25.59 -9.02
C ARG A 5 4.59 -24.11 -9.05
N VAL A 6 5.48 -23.27 -8.56
CA VAL A 6 5.37 -21.81 -8.69
C VAL A 6 5.41 -21.44 -10.17
N ALA A 7 4.34 -20.81 -10.67
CA ALA A 7 4.25 -20.39 -12.07
C ALA A 7 4.94 -19.04 -12.30
N GLN A 8 4.71 -18.08 -11.40
CA GLN A 8 5.25 -16.73 -11.49
C GLN A 8 5.43 -16.13 -10.09
N LEU A 9 6.38 -15.21 -9.97
CA LEU A 9 6.56 -14.38 -8.78
C LEU A 9 6.39 -12.92 -9.19
N TRP A 10 5.77 -12.15 -8.31
CA TRP A 10 5.49 -10.72 -8.52
C TRP A 10 5.92 -9.95 -7.28
N ARG A 11 6.52 -8.78 -7.47
CA ARG A 11 6.89 -7.86 -6.39
C ARG A 11 6.16 -6.54 -6.56
N TYR A 12 5.70 -5.98 -5.45
CA TYR A 12 4.95 -4.71 -5.41
C TYR A 12 5.65 -3.72 -4.48
N PRO A 13 6.68 -2.98 -4.96
CA PRO A 13 7.46 -2.08 -4.11
C PRO A 13 6.64 -0.93 -3.52
N VAL A 14 5.61 -0.46 -4.24
CA VAL A 14 4.79 0.71 -3.88
C VAL A 14 3.33 0.30 -3.69
N LYS A 15 2.76 0.56 -2.52
CA LYS A 15 1.33 0.40 -2.27
C LYS A 15 0.53 1.31 -3.22
N SER A 16 -0.45 0.68 -3.88
CA SER A 16 -1.38 1.26 -4.86
C SER A 16 -0.86 1.45 -6.28
N LEU A 17 0.38 1.04 -6.58
CA LEU A 17 0.87 0.92 -7.96
C LEU A 17 0.91 -0.56 -8.39
N GLY A 18 1.00 -0.78 -9.69
CA GLY A 18 1.30 -2.09 -10.26
C GLY A 18 2.71 -2.56 -9.90
N GLY A 19 2.86 -3.87 -9.74
CA GLY A 19 4.15 -4.52 -9.54
C GLY A 19 4.74 -5.06 -10.83
N GLY A 20 5.86 -5.75 -10.72
CA GLY A 20 6.51 -6.42 -11.83
C GLY A 20 6.85 -7.89 -11.53
N PRO A 21 7.05 -8.72 -12.57
CA PRO A 21 7.51 -10.09 -12.39
C PRO A 21 8.96 -10.10 -11.87
N VAL A 22 9.29 -11.10 -11.06
CA VAL A 22 10.65 -11.36 -10.56
C VAL A 22 11.00 -12.83 -10.69
N GLU A 23 12.29 -13.15 -10.79
CA GLU A 23 12.75 -14.56 -10.85
C GLU A 23 12.88 -15.18 -9.46
N HIS A 24 13.23 -14.36 -8.46
CA HIS A 24 13.41 -14.79 -7.08
C HIS A 24 13.06 -13.67 -6.10
N PHE A 25 12.80 -14.05 -4.85
CA PHE A 25 12.75 -13.16 -3.70
C PHE A 25 13.36 -13.84 -2.48
N ASP A 26 13.79 -13.01 -1.53
CA ASP A 26 14.13 -13.48 -0.19
C ASP A 26 12.90 -13.33 0.71
N ILE A 27 12.61 -14.38 1.49
CA ILE A 27 11.56 -14.35 2.51
C ILE A 27 12.24 -14.26 3.87
N GLY A 28 11.98 -13.18 4.59
CA GLY A 28 12.36 -13.02 5.99
C GLY A 28 11.18 -13.26 6.94
N ALA A 29 11.42 -13.01 8.23
CA ALA A 29 10.39 -13.17 9.28
C ALA A 29 9.14 -12.29 9.08
N ARG A 30 9.25 -11.21 8.29
CA ARG A 30 8.15 -10.28 7.97
C ARG A 30 7.51 -10.52 6.60
N GLY A 31 7.88 -11.60 5.92
CA GLY A 31 7.45 -11.90 4.57
C GLY A 31 8.51 -11.56 3.52
N VAL A 32 8.06 -11.23 2.32
CA VAL A 32 8.92 -10.94 1.17
C VAL A 32 9.73 -9.66 1.42
N LEU A 33 11.06 -9.76 1.32
CA LEU A 33 11.97 -8.63 1.43
C LEU A 33 11.68 -7.61 0.32
N GLY A 34 11.57 -6.33 0.71
CA GLY A 34 11.28 -5.23 -0.22
C GLY A 34 9.81 -5.14 -0.66
N ASP A 35 8.89 -5.93 -0.13
CA ASP A 35 7.49 -5.75 -0.50
C ASP A 35 6.88 -4.53 0.20
N ARG A 36 6.23 -3.66 -0.59
CA ARG A 36 5.43 -2.50 -0.13
C ARG A 36 6.14 -1.55 0.85
N LEU A 37 7.43 -1.29 0.61
CA LEU A 37 8.19 -0.33 1.41
C LEU A 37 7.90 1.14 1.03
N TRP A 38 7.20 1.37 -0.07
CA TRP A 38 6.71 2.68 -0.49
C TRP A 38 5.18 2.72 -0.49
N ALA A 39 4.60 3.90 -0.38
CA ALA A 39 3.17 4.13 -0.51
C ALA A 39 2.87 5.45 -1.21
N VAL A 40 1.81 5.49 -2.01
CA VAL A 40 1.22 6.76 -2.51
C VAL A 40 0.24 7.26 -1.45
N ARG A 41 0.42 8.47 -0.91
CA ARG A 41 -0.46 9.09 0.09
C ARG A 41 -1.22 10.28 -0.50
N ASP A 42 -2.51 10.35 -0.20
CA ASP A 42 -3.36 11.52 -0.45
C ASP A 42 -3.05 12.59 0.60
N VAL A 43 -2.57 13.75 0.15
CA VAL A 43 -2.16 14.85 1.02
C VAL A 43 -3.35 15.50 1.71
N ALA A 44 -4.48 15.65 1.00
CA ALA A 44 -5.66 16.33 1.53
C ALA A 44 -6.35 15.50 2.62
N ARG A 45 -6.30 14.17 2.52
CA ARG A 45 -6.92 13.26 3.51
C ARG A 45 -5.93 12.74 4.55
N ASP A 46 -4.63 13.00 4.36
CA ASP A 46 -3.52 12.51 5.17
C ASP A 46 -3.55 10.99 5.35
N VAL A 47 -3.89 10.25 4.28
CA VAL A 47 -3.95 8.79 4.30
C VAL A 47 -3.35 8.18 3.04
N THR A 48 -3.05 6.89 3.09
CA THR A 48 -2.60 6.16 1.90
C THR A 48 -3.70 6.20 0.84
N ALA A 49 -3.35 6.67 -0.36
CA ALA A 49 -4.24 6.68 -1.50
C ALA A 49 -4.48 5.22 -1.91
N SER A 50 -5.68 4.70 -1.65
CA SER A 50 -6.05 3.34 -2.02
C SER A 50 -6.26 3.22 -3.53
N ALA A 51 -5.65 2.22 -4.17
CA ALA A 51 -5.98 1.85 -5.55
C ALA A 51 -7.48 1.54 -5.76
N ARG A 52 -8.20 1.13 -4.69
CA ARG A 52 -9.65 0.95 -4.74
C ARG A 52 -10.39 2.27 -4.99
N ARG A 53 -9.86 3.37 -4.47
CA ARG A 53 -10.41 4.73 -4.60
C ARG A 53 -9.82 5.49 -5.79
N ILE A 54 -8.65 5.08 -6.28
CA ILE A 54 -7.97 5.64 -7.46
C ILE A 54 -7.44 4.50 -8.33
N PRO A 55 -8.29 3.85 -9.13
CA PRO A 55 -7.86 2.74 -9.98
C PRO A 55 -6.80 3.13 -11.02
N THR A 56 -6.74 4.41 -11.41
CA THR A 56 -5.72 4.91 -12.35
C THR A 56 -4.30 4.79 -11.81
N LEU A 57 -4.07 4.66 -10.50
CA LEU A 57 -2.74 4.41 -9.96
C LEU A 57 -2.19 3.02 -10.35
N LEU A 58 -3.08 2.04 -10.61
CA LEU A 58 -2.67 0.69 -11.02
C LEU A 58 -2.11 0.64 -12.45
N THR A 59 -2.27 1.69 -13.24
CA THR A 59 -1.71 1.76 -14.60
C THR A 59 -0.25 2.22 -14.59
N ALA A 60 0.24 2.80 -13.49
CA ALA A 60 1.67 2.98 -13.24
C ALA A 60 2.23 1.74 -12.54
N THR A 61 3.48 1.39 -12.86
CA THR A 61 4.17 0.22 -12.31
C THR A 61 5.46 0.63 -11.62
N ALA A 62 5.81 -0.05 -10.54
CA ALA A 62 7.03 0.21 -9.79
C ALA A 62 7.92 -1.02 -9.70
N ARG A 63 9.24 -0.82 -9.82
CA ARG A 63 10.27 -1.85 -9.62
C ARG A 63 11.50 -1.27 -8.93
N TYR A 64 12.25 -2.12 -8.26
CA TYR A 64 13.60 -1.77 -7.81
C TYR A 64 14.56 -1.76 -9.02
N VAL A 65 15.48 -0.79 -9.04
CA VAL A 65 16.51 -0.69 -10.07
C VAL A 65 17.61 -1.72 -9.81
N ASP A 66 18.03 -1.78 -8.56
CA ASP A 66 19.05 -2.68 -8.06
C ASP A 66 18.46 -3.82 -7.22
N PRO A 67 19.24 -4.89 -6.95
CA PRO A 67 18.85 -5.91 -5.99
C PRO A 67 18.48 -5.29 -4.64
N VAL A 68 17.39 -5.79 -4.03
CA VAL A 68 16.93 -5.31 -2.73
C VAL A 68 17.98 -5.66 -1.66
N PRO A 69 18.55 -4.68 -0.94
CA PRO A 69 19.52 -4.93 0.13
C PRO A 69 18.93 -5.80 1.25
N ALA A 70 19.77 -6.62 1.89
CA ALA A 70 19.33 -7.52 2.97
C ALA A 70 18.79 -6.78 4.20
N ASP A 71 19.22 -5.54 4.40
CA ASP A 71 18.77 -4.62 5.46
C ASP A 71 17.60 -3.73 5.03
N ALA A 72 17.05 -3.93 3.83
CA ALA A 72 15.90 -3.18 3.34
C ALA A 72 14.68 -3.42 4.23
N GLY A 73 14.00 -2.33 4.58
CA GLY A 73 12.83 -2.40 5.43
C GLY A 73 12.27 -1.02 5.76
N PRO A 74 11.25 -0.98 6.63
CA PRO A 74 10.72 0.27 7.16
C PRO A 74 11.87 1.10 7.78
N GLY A 75 12.05 2.34 7.32
CA GLY A 75 13.15 3.22 7.72
C GLY A 75 14.45 3.09 6.90
N ASN A 76 14.61 2.04 6.11
CA ASN A 76 15.73 1.83 5.18
C ASN A 76 15.19 1.31 3.84
N VAL A 77 14.61 2.23 3.07
CA VAL A 77 13.84 1.89 1.88
C VAL A 77 14.68 2.15 0.62
N PRO A 78 14.99 1.12 -0.19
CA PRO A 78 15.70 1.32 -1.44
C PRO A 78 14.85 2.08 -2.47
N ASP A 79 15.52 2.78 -3.37
CA ASP A 79 14.88 3.56 -4.42
C ASP A 79 14.16 2.68 -5.43
N VAL A 80 13.04 3.21 -5.95
CA VAL A 80 12.22 2.56 -6.96
C VAL A 80 12.14 3.40 -8.22
N GLU A 81 12.06 2.75 -9.37
CA GLU A 81 11.63 3.36 -10.61
C GLU A 81 10.14 3.13 -10.81
N ILE A 82 9.43 4.18 -11.19
CA ILE A 82 8.02 4.19 -11.52
C ILE A 82 7.87 4.47 -13.01
N THR A 83 7.31 3.50 -13.73
CA THR A 83 6.91 3.65 -15.14
C THR A 83 5.45 4.09 -15.19
N PHE A 84 5.20 5.23 -15.82
CA PHE A 84 3.89 5.82 -16.00
C PHE A 84 3.21 5.34 -17.30
N PRO A 85 1.88 5.52 -17.44
CA PRO A 85 1.15 5.05 -18.63
C PRO A 85 1.57 5.71 -19.94
N ASP A 86 2.16 6.90 -19.88
CA ASP A 86 2.70 7.63 -21.03
C ASP A 86 4.12 7.16 -21.43
N GLY A 87 4.67 6.17 -20.73
CA GLY A 87 6.02 5.64 -20.93
C GLY A 87 7.11 6.41 -20.19
N THR A 88 6.78 7.50 -19.50
CA THR A 88 7.73 8.23 -18.65
C THR A 88 8.21 7.30 -17.53
N VAL A 89 9.51 7.36 -17.20
CA VAL A 89 10.09 6.65 -16.07
C VAL A 89 10.72 7.68 -15.14
N LEU A 90 10.34 7.66 -13.87
CA LEU A 90 10.93 8.49 -12.82
C LEU A 90 11.34 7.63 -11.63
N THR A 91 12.39 8.02 -10.95
CA THR A 91 12.85 7.42 -9.70
C THR A 91 12.13 8.04 -8.49
N SER A 92 12.16 7.36 -7.35
CA SER A 92 11.69 7.91 -6.07
C SER A 92 12.45 9.16 -5.61
N GLY A 93 13.68 9.35 -6.09
CA GLY A 93 14.51 10.53 -5.80
C GLY A 93 14.25 11.72 -6.72
N ASP A 94 13.51 11.55 -7.81
CA ASP A 94 13.24 12.63 -8.76
C ASP A 94 12.24 13.64 -8.17
N GLY A 95 12.57 14.93 -8.25
CA GLY A 95 11.70 16.00 -7.72
C GLY A 95 10.31 16.06 -8.36
N ASP A 96 10.19 15.57 -9.60
CA ASP A 96 8.95 15.59 -10.36
C ASP A 96 8.03 14.38 -10.11
N VAL A 97 8.50 13.36 -9.36
CA VAL A 97 7.75 12.11 -9.16
C VAL A 97 6.39 12.35 -8.49
N HIS A 98 6.32 13.28 -7.54
CA HIS A 98 5.09 13.63 -6.84
C HIS A 98 4.10 14.37 -7.75
N ALA A 99 4.60 15.27 -8.58
CA ALA A 99 3.77 16.01 -9.54
C ALA A 99 3.16 15.04 -10.56
N LYS A 100 3.96 14.10 -11.08
CA LYS A 100 3.50 13.10 -12.05
C LYS A 100 2.49 12.12 -11.46
N LEU A 101 2.70 11.68 -10.22
CA LEU A 101 1.71 10.86 -9.50
C LEU A 101 0.41 11.64 -9.24
N SER A 102 0.49 12.93 -8.95
CA SER A 102 -0.68 13.79 -8.73
C SER A 102 -1.47 14.00 -10.02
N GLU A 103 -0.79 14.19 -11.14
CA GLU A 103 -1.40 14.23 -12.48
C GLU A 103 -2.18 12.94 -12.75
N LEU A 104 -1.54 11.77 -12.56
CA LEU A 104 -2.16 10.47 -12.78
C LEU A 104 -3.36 10.20 -11.84
N ALA A 105 -3.26 10.65 -10.59
CA ALA A 105 -4.28 10.47 -9.57
C ALA A 105 -5.46 11.44 -9.71
N GLY A 106 -5.30 12.54 -10.47
CA GLY A 106 -6.25 13.64 -10.56
C GLY A 106 -6.44 14.42 -9.25
N ARG A 107 -5.48 14.31 -8.31
CA ARG A 107 -5.47 14.98 -7.00
C ARG A 107 -4.07 14.98 -6.41
N GLU A 108 -3.82 15.86 -5.44
CA GLU A 108 -2.51 15.95 -4.78
C GLU A 108 -2.19 14.67 -4.00
N VAL A 109 -1.16 13.95 -4.45
CA VAL A 109 -0.62 12.78 -3.79
C VAL A 109 0.90 12.87 -3.69
N ARG A 110 1.49 12.13 -2.76
CA ARG A 110 2.94 12.02 -2.61
C ARG A 110 3.37 10.58 -2.49
N LEU A 111 4.54 10.30 -3.03
CA LEU A 111 5.23 9.04 -2.79
C LEU A 111 5.96 9.16 -1.45
N THR A 112 5.72 8.23 -0.52
CA THR A 112 6.33 8.24 0.82
C THR A 112 6.92 6.89 1.14
N ALA A 113 8.15 6.88 1.63
CA ALA A 113 8.79 5.69 2.17
C ALA A 113 8.11 5.28 3.48
N LEU A 114 8.06 3.99 3.76
CA LEU A 114 7.57 3.45 5.01
C LEU A 114 8.58 3.77 6.12
N PRO A 115 8.17 4.49 7.19
CA PRO A 115 9.07 4.91 8.26
C PRO A 115 9.47 3.70 9.12
N PRO A 116 10.42 3.86 10.07
CA PRO A 116 10.77 2.81 11.02
C PRO A 116 9.55 2.21 11.72
N VAL A 117 9.63 0.92 12.08
CA VAL A 117 8.49 0.15 12.66
C VAL A 117 7.93 0.80 13.93
N ASP A 118 8.77 1.49 14.70
CA ASP A 118 8.37 2.16 15.94
C ASP A 118 7.64 3.50 15.68
N ASP A 119 7.62 3.97 14.43
CA ASP A 119 6.93 5.17 14.00
C ASP A 119 5.52 4.84 13.46
N THR A 120 4.52 5.02 14.33
CA THR A 120 3.11 4.79 14.00
C THR A 120 2.45 5.98 13.27
N SER A 121 3.19 7.02 12.91
CA SER A 121 2.64 8.23 12.30
C SER A 121 1.85 7.95 11.01
N LEU A 122 2.31 6.99 10.20
CA LEU A 122 1.64 6.61 8.94
C LEU A 122 0.41 5.70 9.13
N HIS A 123 0.22 5.11 10.31
CA HIS A 123 -0.86 4.16 10.58
C HIS A 123 -2.11 4.81 11.20
N ARG A 124 -2.08 6.13 11.45
CA ARG A 124 -3.23 6.84 12.01
C ARG A 124 -4.15 7.32 10.91
N LEU A 125 -5.37 6.79 10.89
CA LEU A 125 -6.48 7.44 10.19
C LEU A 125 -6.58 8.90 10.65
N SER A 126 -6.60 9.83 9.71
CA SER A 126 -6.74 11.25 10.01
C SER A 126 -8.08 11.51 10.72
N ARG A 127 -8.13 12.58 11.53
CA ARG A 127 -9.35 12.95 12.28
C ARG A 127 -10.55 13.16 11.34
N ALA A 128 -10.29 13.67 10.13
CA ALA A 128 -11.30 13.92 9.11
C ALA A 128 -11.89 12.62 8.54
N GLU A 129 -11.08 11.58 8.34
CA GLU A 129 -11.59 10.28 7.89
C GLU A 129 -12.37 9.53 8.96
N ARG A 130 -11.96 9.61 10.24
CA ARG A 130 -12.77 9.07 11.34
C ARG A 130 -14.15 9.72 11.42
N ALA A 131 -14.24 11.01 11.10
CA ALA A 131 -15.51 11.74 11.08
C ALA A 131 -16.38 11.40 9.85
N ASN A 132 -15.75 11.02 8.73
CA ASN A 132 -16.44 10.66 7.49
C ASN A 132 -16.67 9.16 7.30
N MET A 133 -16.30 8.33 8.29
CA MET A 133 -16.53 6.89 8.26
C MET A 133 -18.01 6.62 8.50
N SER A 134 -18.78 6.51 7.41
CA SER A 134 -20.19 6.17 7.47
C SER A 134 -20.38 4.66 7.54
N VAL A 135 -21.51 4.22 8.09
CA VAL A 135 -21.88 2.79 8.07
C VAL A 135 -21.88 2.23 6.64
N ALA A 136 -22.24 3.04 5.65
CA ALA A 136 -22.23 2.68 4.24
C ALA A 136 -20.80 2.47 3.68
N SER A 137 -19.83 3.29 4.10
CA SER A 137 -18.43 3.10 3.69
C SER A 137 -17.84 1.84 4.31
N VAL A 138 -18.15 1.56 5.58
CA VAL A 138 -17.71 0.33 6.27
C VAL A 138 -18.29 -0.91 5.60
N ARG A 139 -19.58 -0.88 5.22
CA ARG A 139 -20.22 -1.97 4.46
C ARG A 139 -19.52 -2.22 3.13
N THR A 140 -19.28 -1.16 2.36
CA THR A 140 -18.57 -1.24 1.08
C THR A 140 -17.18 -1.84 1.26
N ASP A 141 -16.42 -1.38 2.26
CA ASP A 141 -15.06 -1.87 2.53
C ASP A 141 -15.05 -3.35 2.90
N LEU A 142 -16.03 -3.83 3.67
CA LEU A 142 -16.21 -5.23 4.06
C LEU A 142 -16.87 -6.10 2.97
N GLY A 143 -17.32 -5.51 1.85
CA GLY A 143 -18.02 -6.24 0.79
C GLY A 143 -19.45 -6.67 1.17
N VAL A 144 -20.04 -6.01 2.16
CA VAL A 144 -21.39 -6.27 2.69
C VAL A 144 -22.40 -5.44 1.89
N SER A 145 -23.47 -6.06 1.39
CA SER A 145 -24.52 -5.33 0.68
C SER A 145 -25.38 -4.49 1.63
N ASP A 146 -26.16 -3.52 1.10
CA ASP A 146 -26.94 -2.59 1.93
C ASP A 146 -28.03 -3.28 2.77
N ASP A 147 -28.53 -4.41 2.29
CA ASP A 147 -29.54 -5.29 2.90
C ASP A 147 -28.93 -6.39 3.79
N GLU A 148 -27.62 -6.62 3.71
CA GLU A 148 -26.92 -7.59 4.54
C GLU A 148 -26.65 -7.02 5.94
N LYS A 149 -26.94 -7.84 6.95
CA LYS A 149 -26.67 -7.49 8.35
C LYS A 149 -25.15 -7.46 8.53
N LEU A 150 -24.64 -6.37 9.08
CA LEU A 150 -23.22 -6.28 9.42
C LEU A 150 -22.79 -7.49 10.25
N PRO A 151 -21.58 -8.04 10.01
CA PRO A 151 -21.09 -9.18 10.77
C PRO A 151 -21.14 -8.87 12.26
N ASP A 152 -21.62 -9.84 13.05
CA ASP A 152 -21.74 -9.68 14.49
C ASP A 152 -20.34 -9.65 15.13
N LEU A 153 -19.86 -8.45 15.44
CA LEU A 153 -18.56 -8.22 16.05
C LEU A 153 -18.57 -8.52 17.56
N SER A 154 -19.71 -8.93 18.15
CA SER A 154 -19.77 -9.29 19.58
C SER A 154 -18.93 -10.53 19.92
N MET A 155 -18.56 -11.32 18.91
CA MET A 155 -17.65 -12.47 19.03
C MET A 155 -16.17 -12.10 18.93
N MET A 156 -15.83 -10.85 18.58
CA MET A 156 -14.45 -10.37 18.66
C MET A 156 -14.09 -10.14 20.13
N ARG A 157 -13.00 -10.75 20.59
CA ARG A 157 -12.46 -10.44 21.91
C ARG A 157 -11.99 -8.99 21.89
N LEU A 158 -12.11 -8.27 23.00
CA LEU A 158 -11.61 -6.88 23.13
C LEU A 158 -10.13 -6.70 22.72
N THR A 159 -9.35 -7.78 22.70
CA THR A 159 -7.97 -7.84 22.23
C THR A 159 -7.82 -7.82 20.70
N ASP A 160 -8.85 -8.22 19.97
CA ASP A 160 -8.80 -8.39 18.52
C ASP A 160 -8.83 -7.04 17.78
N PRO A 161 -9.64 -6.04 18.18
CA PRO A 161 -9.53 -4.68 17.65
C PRO A 161 -8.16 -4.04 17.94
N VAL A 162 -7.57 -4.32 19.10
CA VAL A 162 -6.24 -3.80 19.48
C VAL A 162 -5.15 -4.44 18.63
N THR A 163 -5.29 -5.73 18.34
CA THR A 163 -4.37 -6.48 17.46
C THR A 163 -4.55 -6.04 16.01
N GLN A 164 -5.78 -5.87 15.55
CA GLN A 164 -6.11 -5.40 14.21
C GLN A 164 -5.71 -3.93 14.01
N ALA A 165 -5.80 -3.06 15.01
CA ALA A 165 -5.29 -1.69 14.96
C ALA A 165 -3.75 -1.62 14.94
N ARG A 166 -3.07 -2.61 15.53
CA ARG A 166 -1.60 -2.73 15.48
C ARG A 166 -1.08 -3.22 14.13
N TYR A 167 -1.86 -3.98 13.37
CA TYR A 167 -1.43 -4.62 12.12
C TYR A 167 -2.27 -4.24 10.88
N SER A 168 -3.27 -3.35 11.01
CA SER A 168 -4.03 -2.83 9.88
C SER A 168 -3.25 -1.73 9.17
N THR A 169 -2.84 -2.02 7.95
CA THR A 169 -2.59 -0.98 6.96
C THR A 169 -3.95 -0.62 6.37
N ALA A 170 -4.50 0.54 6.74
CA ALA A 170 -5.79 0.98 6.21
C ALA A 170 -5.75 1.00 4.66
N GLY A 171 -6.76 0.37 4.06
CA GLY A 171 -6.90 0.07 2.65
C GLY A 171 -6.84 1.29 1.76
#